data_AF-A0AAP2YWE7-F1
#
_entry.id   AF-A0AAP2YWE7-F1
#
_cell.length_a   1.000
_cell.length_b   1.000
_cell.length_c   1.000
_cell.angle_alpha   90.00
_cell.angle_beta   90.00
_cell.angle_gamma   90.00
#
_symmetry.space_group_name_H-M   'P 1'
#
loop_
_entity.id
_entity.type
_entity.pdbx_description
1 polymer ?
#
loop_
_entity_poly.entity_id
_entity_poly.type
_entity_poly.pdbx_seq_one_letter_code
_entity_poly.pdbx_strand_id
1 'polypeptide(L)'
;MSDTVDDVDLPYDEDEASQQEKIQALEERLDVLESQNEEMRDKLLDANAENNKYQQKLERLTHENKKLKQSPLFVATVQEMNDEGVIIKQHGNNQEALTEVTDEMRDEIDPDSRVAVNNSLSIVKTLSSETDVRARVMEVTESPDVSYEDIGGLEEQMQEVRETVEMPLKKPDMFKDVGIDPPSGVLLYGPPGTGKTMLAKAVANQTDATFIKMAGSELVHKFIGEGAKLVRDLFEVAREHEPAVIFIDEIDAIASKRTESKTSGDAEVQRTMMQLLSEMDGFEDRGEIRIIAATNRFDMLDRAILRPGRFDRLIEVPKPNAEGREIIFQIHTRNMNVADDVEFEELAAEAENASGADVKAICTEAGMFAIRDERTEIRMEDFRNAWEKIQAENEDEEVSKTFA
;
A
#
# COMPACT_ATOMS: atom_id res chain seq x y z
N MET A 1 -31.18 -32.66 -39.53
CA MET A 1 -32.61 -32.59 -39.22
C MET A 1 -33.30 -32.31 -40.53
N SER A 2 -34.11 -33.27 -40.99
CA SER A 2 -34.92 -33.18 -42.19
C SER A 2 -36.16 -32.34 -41.85
N ASP A 3 -36.13 -31.06 -42.18
CA ASP A 3 -37.39 -30.37 -42.42
C ASP A 3 -37.71 -30.63 -43.89
N THR A 4 -38.68 -31.51 -44.09
CA THR A 4 -39.33 -31.74 -45.36
C THR A 4 -39.85 -30.40 -45.87
N VAL A 5 -39.58 -30.12 -47.15
CA VAL A 5 -40.23 -29.04 -47.89
C VAL A 5 -41.66 -29.52 -48.19
N ASP A 6 -42.46 -29.66 -47.13
CA ASP A 6 -43.88 -29.94 -47.23
C ASP A 6 -44.59 -28.58 -47.25
N ASP A 7 -45.46 -28.41 -48.24
CA ASP A 7 -46.26 -27.21 -48.58
C ASP A 7 -45.54 -26.10 -49.35
N VAL A 8 -45.08 -26.44 -50.56
CA VAL A 8 -45.01 -25.44 -51.63
C VAL A 8 -46.42 -25.21 -52.15
N ASP A 9 -47.09 -24.16 -51.67
CA ASP A 9 -48.43 -23.77 -52.10
C ASP A 9 -48.45 -23.58 -53.63
N LEU A 10 -49.04 -24.51 -54.38
CA LEU A 10 -48.99 -24.54 -55.84
C LEU A 10 -49.95 -23.47 -56.41
N PRO A 11 -49.58 -22.74 -57.48
CA PRO A 11 -50.40 -21.64 -58.00
C PRO A 11 -51.65 -22.12 -58.77
N TYR A 12 -52.02 -23.39 -58.65
CA TYR A 12 -53.14 -24.05 -59.35
C TYR A 12 -53.68 -25.22 -58.52
N ASP A 13 -54.95 -25.59 -58.77
CA ASP A 13 -55.61 -26.73 -58.12
C ASP A 13 -55.17 -28.06 -58.75
N GLU A 14 -54.69 -29.01 -57.94
CA GLU A 14 -54.09 -30.25 -58.42
C GLU A 14 -55.11 -31.17 -59.13
N ASP A 15 -56.39 -31.10 -58.75
CA ASP A 15 -57.43 -32.03 -59.24
C ASP A 15 -58.25 -31.48 -60.42
N GLU A 16 -58.27 -30.16 -60.66
CA GLU A 16 -59.16 -29.53 -61.67
C GLU A 16 -58.45 -28.90 -62.88
N ALA A 17 -57.16 -28.56 -62.80
CA ALA A 17 -56.46 -27.83 -63.87
C ALA A 17 -55.92 -28.73 -65.01
N SER A 18 -56.07 -28.28 -66.25
CA SER A 18 -55.48 -28.90 -67.46
C SER A 18 -53.95 -28.92 -67.39
N GLN A 19 -53.28 -29.92 -68.00
CA GLN A 19 -51.81 -29.93 -68.05
C GLN A 19 -51.20 -28.65 -68.64
N GLN A 20 -51.88 -28.02 -69.61
CA GLN A 20 -51.43 -26.72 -70.15
C GLN A 20 -51.56 -25.58 -69.13
N GLU A 21 -52.63 -25.57 -68.32
CA GLU A 21 -52.85 -24.54 -67.30
C GLU A 21 -51.85 -24.68 -66.14
N LYS A 22 -51.51 -25.92 -65.76
CA LYS A 22 -50.46 -26.19 -64.77
C LYS A 22 -49.08 -25.74 -65.23
N ILE A 23 -48.72 -26.00 -66.48
CA ILE A 23 -47.45 -25.55 -67.08
C ILE A 23 -47.42 -24.02 -67.11
N GLN A 24 -48.49 -23.37 -67.55
CA GLN A 24 -48.56 -21.91 -67.64
C GLN A 24 -48.46 -21.24 -66.26
N ALA A 25 -49.14 -21.77 -65.23
CA ALA A 25 -49.06 -21.22 -63.88
C ALA A 25 -47.69 -21.45 -63.21
N LEU A 26 -47.00 -22.55 -63.53
CA LEU A 26 -45.62 -22.77 -63.11
C LEU A 26 -44.64 -21.83 -63.83
N GLU A 27 -44.82 -21.60 -65.13
CA GLU A 27 -44.02 -20.65 -65.92
C GLU A 27 -44.19 -19.22 -65.37
N GLU A 28 -45.42 -18.78 -65.08
CA GLU A 28 -45.67 -17.47 -64.47
C GLU A 28 -45.03 -17.34 -63.07
N ARG A 29 -45.07 -18.40 -62.24
CA ARG A 29 -44.41 -18.39 -60.94
C ARG A 29 -42.89 -18.41 -61.06
N LEU A 30 -42.34 -19.12 -62.05
CA LEU A 30 -40.91 -19.14 -62.34
C LEU A 30 -40.44 -17.73 -62.70
N ASP A 31 -41.16 -17.03 -63.58
CA ASP A 31 -40.87 -15.65 -63.96
C ASP A 31 -40.90 -14.69 -62.75
N VAL A 32 -41.87 -14.84 -61.86
CA VAL A 32 -41.95 -14.04 -60.62
C VAL A 32 -40.76 -14.33 -59.69
N LEU A 33 -40.38 -15.60 -59.52
CA LEU A 33 -39.24 -15.99 -58.67
C LEU A 33 -37.89 -15.58 -59.27
N GLU A 34 -37.75 -15.60 -60.60
CA GLU A 34 -36.58 -15.10 -61.31
C GLU A 34 -36.45 -13.59 -61.13
N SER A 35 -37.55 -12.85 -61.29
CA SER A 35 -37.58 -11.41 -61.03
C SER A 35 -37.25 -11.07 -59.57
N GLN A 36 -37.79 -11.83 -58.60
CA GLN A 36 -37.46 -11.66 -57.19
C GLN A 36 -35.99 -12.00 -56.88
N ASN A 37 -35.43 -13.02 -57.52
CA ASN A 37 -34.01 -13.37 -57.37
C ASN A 37 -33.09 -12.28 -57.94
N GLU A 38 -33.46 -11.71 -59.08
CA GLU A 38 -32.73 -10.59 -59.68
C GLU A 38 -32.79 -9.36 -58.76
N GLU A 39 -33.97 -9.01 -58.24
CA GLU A 39 -34.14 -7.92 -57.27
C GLU A 39 -33.36 -8.17 -55.96
N MET A 40 -33.35 -9.41 -55.46
CA MET A 40 -32.54 -9.77 -54.28
C MET A 40 -31.04 -9.70 -54.55
N ARG A 41 -30.57 -10.08 -55.75
CA ARG A 41 -29.17 -9.97 -56.14
C ARG A 41 -28.72 -8.52 -56.22
N ASP A 42 -29.55 -7.64 -56.77
CA ASP A 42 -29.28 -6.21 -56.83
C ASP A 42 -29.20 -5.61 -55.43
N LYS A 43 -30.15 -5.92 -54.54
CA LYS A 43 -30.11 -5.51 -53.13
C LYS A 43 -28.85 -6.00 -52.41
N LEU A 44 -28.41 -7.23 -52.70
CA LEU A 44 -27.23 -7.82 -52.08
C LEU A 44 -25.93 -7.17 -52.61
N LEU A 45 -25.90 -6.78 -53.89
CA LEU A 45 -24.82 -5.99 -54.47
C LEU A 45 -24.73 -4.59 -53.84
N ASP A 46 -25.86 -3.90 -53.70
CA ASP A 46 -25.92 -2.59 -53.05
C ASP A 46 -25.47 -2.66 -51.58
N ALA A 47 -25.98 -3.64 -50.83
CA ALA A 47 -25.58 -3.86 -49.44
C ALA A 47 -24.08 -4.18 -49.31
N ASN A 48 -23.51 -4.94 -50.25
CA ASN A 48 -22.06 -5.20 -50.27
C ASN A 48 -21.24 -3.95 -50.60
N ALA A 49 -21.73 -3.10 -51.51
CA ALA A 49 -21.09 -1.83 -51.82
C ALA A 49 -21.10 -0.88 -50.62
N GLU A 50 -22.22 -0.80 -49.89
CA GLU A 50 -22.32 -0.03 -48.64
C GLU A 50 -21.41 -0.59 -47.56
N ASN A 51 -21.40 -1.90 -47.34
CA ASN A 51 -20.51 -2.54 -46.36
C ASN A 51 -19.03 -2.24 -46.65
N ASN A 52 -18.59 -2.37 -47.90
CA ASN A 52 -17.22 -2.03 -48.28
C ASN A 52 -16.89 -0.56 -48.02
N LYS A 53 -17.83 0.35 -48.28
CA LYS A 53 -17.68 1.78 -47.98
C LYS A 53 -17.54 2.04 -46.47
N TYR A 54 -18.34 1.36 -45.65
CA TYR A 54 -18.25 1.46 -44.20
C TYR A 54 -16.94 0.88 -43.67
N GLN A 55 -16.47 -0.25 -44.21
CA GLN A 55 -15.18 -0.85 -43.85
C GLN A 55 -14.00 0.09 -44.16
N GLN A 56 -13.97 0.70 -45.34
CA GLN A 56 -12.92 1.68 -45.68
C GLN A 56 -12.94 2.90 -44.76
N LYS A 57 -14.15 3.39 -44.41
CA LYS A 57 -14.28 4.50 -43.46
C LYS A 57 -13.78 4.11 -42.07
N LEU A 58 -14.07 2.88 -41.63
CA LEU A 58 -13.60 2.34 -40.36
C LEU A 58 -12.06 2.23 -40.32
N GLU A 59 -11.44 1.70 -41.38
CA GLU A 59 -9.98 1.62 -41.48
C GLU A 59 -9.32 3.01 -41.44
N ARG A 60 -9.91 3.98 -42.14
CA ARG A 60 -9.40 5.35 -42.14
C ARG A 60 -9.49 5.97 -40.75
N LEU A 61 -10.66 5.88 -40.11
CA LEU A 61 -10.89 6.45 -38.79
C LEU A 61 -10.00 5.79 -37.74
N THR A 62 -9.83 4.46 -37.79
CA THR A 62 -8.96 3.74 -36.86
C THR A 62 -7.48 4.13 -37.03
N HIS A 63 -7.03 4.35 -38.26
CA HIS A 63 -5.67 4.85 -38.53
C HIS A 63 -5.45 6.27 -38.01
N GLU A 64 -6.40 7.19 -38.25
CA GLU A 64 -6.37 8.55 -37.72
C GLU A 64 -6.35 8.56 -36.18
N ASN A 65 -7.20 7.74 -35.55
CA ASN A 65 -7.24 7.60 -34.10
C ASN A 65 -5.90 7.09 -33.54
N LYS A 66 -5.31 6.08 -34.18
CA LYS A 66 -3.99 5.56 -33.78
C LYS A 66 -2.90 6.62 -33.85
N LYS A 67 -2.93 7.50 -34.87
CA LYS A 67 -1.98 8.60 -35.02
C LYS A 67 -2.14 9.65 -33.92
N LEU A 68 -3.36 9.98 -33.52
CA LEU A 68 -3.62 10.90 -32.40
C LEU A 68 -3.19 10.33 -31.05
N LYS A 69 -3.15 9.00 -30.92
CA LYS A 69 -2.66 8.28 -29.73
C LYS A 69 -1.14 8.01 -29.75
N GLN A 70 -0.40 8.43 -30.78
CA GLN A 70 1.04 8.23 -30.84
C GLN A 70 1.78 9.18 -29.87
N SER A 71 2.81 8.63 -29.22
CA SER A 71 3.76 9.41 -28.42
C SER A 71 4.50 10.45 -29.28
N PRO A 72 4.88 11.62 -28.72
CA PRO A 72 4.86 11.96 -27.30
C PRO A 72 3.49 12.45 -26.80
N LEU A 73 3.07 11.90 -25.66
CA LEU A 73 1.96 12.43 -24.87
C LEU A 73 2.56 13.24 -23.72
N PHE A 74 1.90 14.33 -23.34
CA PHE A 74 2.28 15.15 -22.21
C PHE A 74 1.35 14.90 -21.03
N VAL A 75 1.85 15.10 -19.82
CA VAL A 75 1.04 15.01 -18.61
C VAL A 75 0.34 16.35 -18.39
N ALA A 76 -0.94 16.32 -18.05
CA ALA A 76 -1.74 17.46 -17.65
C ALA A 76 -2.62 17.13 -16.44
N THR A 77 -3.09 18.14 -15.72
CA THR A 77 -4.08 18.02 -14.64
C THR A 77 -5.37 18.71 -15.05
N VAL A 78 -6.51 18.08 -14.80
CA VAL A 78 -7.83 18.70 -14.97
C VAL A 78 -8.04 19.73 -13.86
N GLN A 79 -8.28 21.00 -14.21
CA GLN A 79 -8.54 22.05 -13.21
C GLN A 79 -10.02 22.21 -12.92
N GLU A 80 -10.83 22.31 -13.97
CA GLU A 80 -12.25 22.60 -13.86
C GLU A 80 -13.01 21.92 -15.00
N MET A 81 -14.24 21.52 -14.70
CA MET A 81 -15.16 20.92 -15.66
C MET A 81 -16.42 21.79 -15.75
N ASN A 82 -16.67 22.35 -16.93
CA ASN A 82 -17.82 23.18 -17.21
C ASN A 82 -18.65 22.56 -18.34
N ASP A 83 -19.88 23.04 -18.55
CA ASP A 83 -20.76 22.57 -19.62
C ASP A 83 -20.15 22.72 -21.03
N GLU A 84 -19.22 23.67 -21.20
CA GLU A 84 -18.51 23.97 -22.45
C GLU A 84 -17.27 23.08 -22.69
N GLY A 85 -16.80 22.34 -21.69
CA GLY A 85 -15.61 21.49 -21.81
C GLY A 85 -14.77 21.41 -20.53
N VAL A 86 -13.54 20.92 -20.66
CA VAL A 86 -12.63 20.64 -19.56
C VAL A 86 -11.41 21.56 -19.67
N ILE A 87 -11.10 22.28 -18.59
CA ILE A 87 -9.88 23.08 -18.50
C ILE A 87 -8.77 22.17 -17.99
N ILE A 88 -7.71 22.02 -18.78
CA ILE A 88 -6.52 21.25 -18.43
C ILE A 88 -5.31 22.16 -18.29
N LYS A 89 -4.42 21.80 -17.38
CA LYS A 89 -3.12 22.45 -17.20
C LYS A 89 -1.98 21.47 -17.48
N GLN A 90 -1.22 21.74 -18.54
CA GLN A 90 -0.10 20.91 -18.94
C GLN A 90 1.10 21.09 -17.98
N HIS A 91 1.68 19.96 -17.56
CA HIS A 91 2.87 19.93 -16.72
C HIS A 91 4.12 20.32 -17.52
N GLY A 92 5.04 21.04 -16.88
CA GLY A 92 6.32 21.48 -17.46
C GLY A 92 6.28 22.90 -18.04
N ASN A 93 5.33 23.21 -18.92
CA ASN A 93 5.15 24.56 -19.48
C ASN A 93 4.03 25.38 -18.80
N ASN A 94 3.24 24.75 -17.90
CA ASN A 94 2.10 25.37 -17.20
C ASN A 94 1.07 26.01 -18.16
N GLN A 95 0.90 25.44 -19.35
CA GLN A 95 -0.09 25.93 -20.31
C GLN A 95 -1.50 25.45 -19.92
N GLU A 96 -2.44 26.39 -19.85
CA GLU A 96 -3.86 26.09 -19.63
C GLU A 96 -4.59 26.07 -20.97
N ALA A 97 -5.46 25.08 -21.17
CA ALA A 97 -6.25 24.93 -22.39
C ALA A 97 -7.64 24.39 -22.08
N LEU A 98 -8.64 24.90 -22.80
CA LEU A 98 -9.99 24.35 -22.82
C LEU A 98 -10.05 23.27 -23.91
N THR A 99 -10.50 22.09 -23.53
CA THR A 99 -10.57 20.92 -24.42
C THR A 99 -11.94 20.24 -24.29
N GLU A 100 -12.48 19.79 -25.41
CA GLU A 100 -13.70 18.98 -25.43
C GLU A 100 -13.34 17.50 -25.19
N VAL A 101 -14.14 16.84 -24.36
CA VAL A 101 -14.00 15.41 -24.06
C VAL A 101 -15.25 14.68 -24.52
N THR A 102 -15.12 13.39 -24.81
CA THR A 102 -16.27 12.53 -25.06
C THR A 102 -17.05 12.31 -23.76
N ASP A 103 -18.35 12.04 -23.85
CA ASP A 103 -19.19 11.76 -22.66
C ASP A 103 -18.60 10.61 -21.82
N GLU A 104 -18.12 9.55 -22.47
CA GLU A 104 -17.43 8.42 -21.83
C GLU A 104 -16.22 8.87 -20.98
N MET A 105 -15.40 9.79 -21.50
CA MET A 105 -14.25 10.29 -20.76
C MET A 105 -14.63 11.28 -19.67
N ARG A 106 -15.75 11.99 -19.84
CA ARG A 106 -16.27 12.94 -18.86
C ARG A 106 -16.73 12.24 -17.59
N ASP A 107 -17.24 11.01 -17.71
CA ASP A 107 -17.62 10.17 -16.58
C ASP A 107 -16.40 9.55 -15.85
N GLU A 108 -15.22 9.51 -16.50
CA GLU A 108 -13.98 8.94 -15.95
C GLU A 108 -13.04 9.98 -15.31
N ILE A 109 -13.32 11.28 -15.45
CA ILE A 109 -12.44 12.35 -14.99
C ILE A 109 -13.14 13.26 -13.98
N ASP A 110 -12.41 13.56 -12.91
CA ASP A 110 -12.78 14.55 -11.90
C ASP A 110 -11.80 15.74 -11.91
N PRO A 111 -12.17 16.88 -11.33
CA PRO A 111 -11.20 17.92 -10.98
C PRO A 111 -10.00 17.33 -10.24
N ASP A 112 -8.81 17.80 -10.58
CA ASP A 112 -7.49 17.31 -10.12
C ASP A 112 -7.03 15.97 -10.72
N SER A 113 -7.83 15.34 -11.59
CA SER A 113 -7.41 14.12 -12.29
C SER A 113 -6.19 14.36 -13.19
N ARG A 114 -5.23 13.43 -13.14
CA ARG A 114 -4.09 13.42 -14.06
C ARG A 114 -4.48 12.77 -15.37
N VAL A 115 -4.09 13.40 -16.46
CA VAL A 115 -4.44 12.95 -17.81
C VAL A 115 -3.26 13.08 -18.76
N ALA A 116 -3.21 12.21 -19.77
CA ALA A 116 -2.25 12.30 -20.85
C ALA A 116 -2.88 13.01 -22.04
N VAL A 117 -2.23 14.07 -22.52
CA VAL A 117 -2.70 14.90 -23.63
C VAL A 117 -1.76 14.79 -24.81
N ASN A 118 -2.32 14.86 -26.03
CA ASN A 118 -1.51 14.90 -27.25
C ASN A 118 -1.01 16.34 -27.54
N ASN A 119 -0.28 16.52 -28.64
CA ASN A 119 0.18 17.85 -29.09
C ASN A 119 -0.95 18.87 -29.32
N SER A 120 -2.17 18.39 -29.56
CA SER A 120 -3.37 19.23 -29.75
C SER A 120 -4.11 19.50 -28.45
N LEU A 121 -3.56 19.10 -27.30
CA LEU A 121 -4.14 19.27 -25.97
C LEU A 121 -5.49 18.54 -25.81
N SER A 122 -5.73 17.51 -26.62
CA SER A 122 -6.85 16.59 -26.45
C SER A 122 -6.48 15.51 -25.44
N ILE A 123 -7.38 15.19 -24.52
CA ILE A 123 -7.18 14.11 -23.56
C ILE A 123 -7.20 12.77 -24.31
N VAL A 124 -6.19 11.94 -24.09
CA VAL A 124 -6.03 10.64 -24.74
C VAL A 124 -6.33 9.50 -23.78
N LYS A 125 -5.92 9.64 -22.52
CA LYS A 125 -6.17 8.68 -21.45
C LYS A 125 -6.06 9.36 -20.09
N THR A 126 -6.73 8.79 -19.11
CA THR A 126 -6.50 9.07 -17.70
C THR A 126 -5.17 8.44 -17.25
N LEU A 127 -4.55 9.06 -16.24
CA LEU A 127 -3.35 8.57 -15.58
C LEU A 127 -3.70 8.35 -14.10
N SER A 128 -3.04 7.39 -13.47
CA SER A 128 -3.12 7.24 -12.02
C SER A 128 -2.59 8.49 -11.31
N SER A 129 -3.08 8.73 -10.09
CA SER A 129 -2.61 9.82 -9.22
C SER A 129 -1.08 9.79 -9.08
N GLU A 130 -0.50 10.98 -8.86
CA GLU A 130 0.94 11.10 -8.61
C GLU A 130 1.24 10.72 -7.16
N THR A 131 1.24 9.43 -6.84
CA THR A 131 1.84 8.99 -5.60
C THR A 131 3.34 9.33 -5.66
N ASP A 132 3.87 10.01 -4.65
CA ASP A 132 5.31 10.21 -4.54
C ASP A 132 6.02 8.84 -4.62
N VAL A 133 7.05 8.74 -5.47
CA VAL A 133 7.86 7.53 -5.61
C VAL A 133 8.39 7.09 -4.25
N ARG A 134 8.65 8.03 -3.34
CA ARG A 134 9.08 7.74 -1.96
C ARG A 134 8.04 6.95 -1.18
N ALA A 135 6.75 7.30 -1.28
CA ALA A 135 5.69 6.56 -0.60
C ALA A 135 5.60 5.12 -1.12
N ARG A 136 5.79 4.90 -2.42
CA ARG A 136 5.85 3.55 -3.02
C ARG A 136 7.10 2.76 -2.63
N VAL A 137 8.24 3.43 -2.41
CA VAL A 137 9.48 2.79 -1.94
C VAL A 137 9.40 2.40 -0.44
N MET A 138 8.53 3.05 0.33
CA MET A 138 8.27 2.73 1.74
C MET A 138 7.40 1.48 1.93
N GLU A 139 6.78 0.98 0.86
CA GLU A 139 6.13 -0.32 0.85
C GLU A 139 7.19 -1.40 1.01
N VAL A 140 7.10 -2.16 2.11
CA VAL A 140 8.05 -3.24 2.36
C VAL A 140 7.62 -4.44 1.52
N THR A 141 8.24 -4.62 0.36
CA THR A 141 7.92 -5.71 -0.59
C THR A 141 8.30 -7.10 -0.05
N GLU A 142 9.15 -7.18 0.97
CA GLU A 142 9.58 -8.43 1.61
C GLU A 142 9.10 -8.50 3.06
N SER A 143 8.34 -9.54 3.41
CA SER A 143 7.92 -9.80 4.79
C SER A 143 9.15 -9.83 5.71
N PRO A 144 9.17 -9.07 6.81
CA PRO A 144 10.33 -9.05 7.70
C PRO A 144 10.56 -10.43 8.33
N ASP A 145 11.81 -10.92 8.31
CA ASP A 145 12.22 -12.26 8.82
C ASP A 145 12.07 -12.47 10.35
N VAL A 146 11.38 -11.58 11.07
CA VAL A 146 11.26 -11.65 12.53
C VAL A 146 9.94 -12.30 12.91
N SER A 147 9.99 -13.32 13.75
CA SER A 147 8.82 -13.99 14.30
C SER A 147 8.63 -13.63 15.79
N TYR A 148 7.48 -14.00 16.36
CA TYR A 148 7.26 -13.84 17.81
C TYR A 148 8.19 -14.72 18.65
N GLU A 149 8.70 -15.82 18.10
CA GLU A 149 9.65 -16.72 18.78
C GLU A 149 11.05 -16.12 18.94
N ASP A 150 11.31 -15.00 18.25
CA ASP A 150 12.55 -14.23 18.31
C ASP A 150 12.47 -13.06 19.31
N ILE A 151 11.35 -12.92 20.04
CA ILE A 151 11.12 -11.88 21.03
C ILE A 151 10.98 -12.53 22.42
N GLY A 152 11.92 -12.23 23.32
CA GLY A 152 11.90 -12.74 24.70
C GLY A 152 11.37 -11.71 25.70
N GLY A 153 10.63 -12.18 26.71
CA GLY A 153 10.28 -11.39 27.90
C GLY A 153 9.23 -10.28 27.73
N LEU A 154 8.49 -10.28 26.62
CA LEU A 154 7.48 -9.27 26.27
C LEU A 154 6.08 -9.87 25.98
N GLU A 155 5.71 -10.95 26.67
CA GLU A 155 4.49 -11.71 26.39
C GLU A 155 3.21 -10.87 26.54
N GLU A 156 3.13 -10.08 27.61
CA GLU A 156 1.98 -9.19 27.88
C GLU A 156 1.85 -8.11 26.80
N GLN A 157 2.95 -7.43 26.47
CA GLN A 157 2.99 -6.39 25.45
C GLN A 157 2.65 -6.96 24.08
N MET A 158 3.12 -8.16 23.78
CA MET A 158 2.84 -8.87 22.54
C MET A 158 1.34 -9.21 22.44
N GLN A 159 0.72 -9.67 23.52
CA GLN A 159 -0.71 -9.92 23.55
C GLN A 159 -1.50 -8.63 23.27
N GLU A 160 -1.16 -7.52 23.93
CA GLU A 160 -1.83 -6.24 23.71
C GLU A 160 -1.73 -5.74 22.25
N VAL A 161 -0.55 -5.85 21.62
CA VAL A 161 -0.38 -5.45 20.22
C VAL A 161 -1.20 -6.37 19.30
N ARG A 162 -1.24 -7.67 19.56
CA ARG A 162 -2.02 -8.64 18.77
C ARG A 162 -3.52 -8.37 18.85
N GLU A 163 -4.03 -8.10 20.05
CA GLU A 163 -5.44 -7.74 20.25
C GLU A 163 -5.82 -6.44 19.53
N THR A 164 -4.86 -5.52 19.41
CA THR A 164 -5.08 -4.18 18.85
C THR A 164 -4.92 -4.12 17.33
N VAL A 165 -4.01 -4.91 16.76
CA VAL A 165 -3.64 -4.85 15.33
C VAL A 165 -4.03 -6.12 14.60
N GLU A 166 -3.67 -7.30 15.11
CA GLU A 166 -3.87 -8.57 14.42
C GLU A 166 -5.33 -9.02 14.46
N MET A 167 -5.99 -8.93 15.63
CA MET A 167 -7.36 -9.40 15.81
C MET A 167 -8.38 -8.66 14.94
N PRO A 168 -8.33 -7.32 14.80
CA PRO A 168 -9.26 -6.61 13.93
C PRO A 168 -9.08 -6.93 12.45
N LEU A 169 -7.85 -7.23 12.01
CA LEU A 169 -7.56 -7.61 10.62
C LEU A 169 -7.98 -9.06 10.33
N LYS A 170 -7.76 -9.99 11.26
CA LYS A 170 -8.09 -11.42 11.07
C LYS A 170 -9.55 -11.76 11.35
N LYS A 171 -10.21 -11.04 12.27
CA LYS A 171 -11.56 -11.36 12.77
C LYS A 171 -12.42 -10.10 12.93
N PRO A 172 -12.68 -9.34 11.86
CA PRO A 172 -13.49 -8.12 11.94
C PRO A 172 -14.93 -8.39 12.42
N ASP A 173 -15.50 -9.55 12.12
CA ASP A 173 -16.87 -9.91 12.52
C ASP A 173 -17.06 -9.98 14.03
N MET A 174 -16.04 -10.37 14.79
CA MET A 174 -16.12 -10.40 16.26
C MET A 174 -16.35 -9.00 16.85
N PHE A 175 -15.77 -7.96 16.26
CA PHE A 175 -15.97 -6.57 16.70
C PHE A 175 -17.38 -6.09 16.37
N LYS A 176 -17.91 -6.48 15.20
CA LYS A 176 -19.29 -6.18 14.78
C LYS A 176 -20.33 -6.85 15.69
N ASP A 177 -20.12 -8.12 16.03
CA ASP A 177 -21.02 -8.88 16.91
C ASP A 177 -21.08 -8.32 18.33
N VAL A 178 -19.93 -7.87 18.85
CA VAL A 178 -19.83 -7.23 20.17
C VAL A 178 -20.33 -5.78 20.13
N GLY A 179 -20.31 -5.14 18.96
CA GLY A 179 -20.75 -3.76 18.75
C GLY A 179 -19.75 -2.72 19.26
N ILE A 180 -18.45 -3.01 19.16
CA ILE A 180 -17.37 -2.09 19.52
C ILE A 180 -16.52 -1.74 18.31
N ASP A 181 -16.08 -0.49 18.25
CA ASP A 181 -15.12 -0.07 17.23
C ASP A 181 -13.72 -0.59 17.60
N PRO A 182 -12.98 -1.13 16.63
CA PRO A 182 -11.64 -1.59 16.91
C PRO A 182 -10.71 -0.38 17.16
N PRO A 183 -9.69 -0.54 18.01
CA PRO A 183 -8.76 0.54 18.36
C PRO A 183 -8.01 1.08 17.14
N SER A 184 -7.80 2.40 17.10
CA SER A 184 -7.35 3.14 15.91
C SER A 184 -5.85 3.05 15.68
N GLY A 185 -5.06 2.87 16.74
CA GLY A 185 -3.60 2.80 16.65
C GLY A 185 -2.92 2.46 17.97
N VAL A 186 -1.69 1.97 17.84
CA VAL A 186 -0.80 1.59 18.94
C VAL A 186 0.40 2.52 18.98
N LEU A 187 0.75 3.03 20.15
CA LEU A 187 2.01 3.71 20.40
C LEU A 187 2.86 2.87 21.37
N LEU A 188 3.98 2.36 20.86
CA LEU A 188 5.01 1.65 21.61
C LEU A 188 5.99 2.67 22.19
N TYR A 189 6.17 2.68 23.51
CA TYR A 189 7.13 3.58 24.16
C TYR A 189 7.99 2.84 25.17
N GLY A 190 9.20 3.32 25.40
CA GLY A 190 10.10 2.75 26.40
C GLY A 190 11.56 3.05 26.11
N PRO A 191 12.49 2.58 26.96
CA PRO A 191 13.93 2.80 26.76
C PRO A 191 14.43 2.29 25.40
N PRO A 192 15.51 2.86 24.84
CA PRO A 192 16.12 2.32 23.64
C PRO A 192 16.61 0.89 23.86
N GLY A 193 16.65 0.08 22.80
CA GLY A 193 17.17 -1.29 22.87
C GLY A 193 16.23 -2.35 23.47
N THR A 194 14.98 -2.01 23.81
CA THR A 194 13.99 -2.97 24.36
C THR A 194 13.19 -3.74 23.31
N GLY A 195 13.45 -3.55 22.01
CA GLY A 195 12.84 -4.37 20.95
C GLY A 195 11.53 -3.84 20.35
N LYS A 196 11.16 -2.56 20.56
CA LYS A 196 9.97 -1.93 19.95
C LYS A 196 9.85 -2.16 18.44
N THR A 197 10.93 -1.92 17.70
CA THR A 197 10.98 -2.14 16.24
C THR A 197 10.87 -3.63 15.88
N MET A 198 11.37 -4.54 16.72
CA MET A 198 11.22 -5.99 16.49
C MET A 198 9.78 -6.44 16.72
N LEU A 199 9.11 -5.92 17.75
CA LEU A 199 7.71 -6.20 18.04
C LEU A 199 6.80 -5.79 16.87
N ALA A 200 7.01 -4.60 16.31
CA ALA A 200 6.27 -4.14 15.14
C ALA A 200 6.51 -5.02 13.90
N LYS A 201 7.76 -5.42 13.64
CA LYS A 201 8.11 -6.34 12.55
C LYS A 201 7.51 -7.73 12.71
N ALA A 202 7.49 -8.27 13.93
CA ALA A 202 6.90 -9.58 14.19
C ALA A 202 5.39 -9.58 13.96
N VAL A 203 4.70 -8.49 14.32
CA VAL A 203 3.27 -8.31 14.02
C VAL A 203 3.03 -8.25 12.52
N ALA A 204 3.85 -7.47 11.80
CA ALA A 204 3.77 -7.36 10.35
C ALA A 204 3.94 -8.71 9.64
N ASN A 205 4.88 -9.54 10.09
CA ASN A 205 5.14 -10.86 9.53
C ASN A 205 3.99 -11.86 9.80
N GLN A 206 3.19 -11.63 10.85
CA GLN A 206 2.10 -12.52 11.25
C GLN A 206 0.74 -12.08 10.69
N THR A 207 0.67 -10.88 10.13
CA THR A 207 -0.48 -10.36 9.39
C THR A 207 -0.20 -10.48 7.89
N ASP A 208 -1.11 -11.08 7.12
CA ASP A 208 -1.08 -11.05 5.64
C ASP A 208 -1.47 -9.65 5.09
N ALA A 209 -1.07 -8.59 5.78
CA ALA A 209 -1.40 -7.21 5.50
C ALA A 209 -0.18 -6.48 4.91
N THR A 210 -0.43 -5.50 4.05
CA THR A 210 0.62 -4.67 3.46
C THR A 210 1.33 -3.90 4.55
N PHE A 211 2.64 -4.11 4.70
CA PHE A 211 3.43 -3.42 5.71
C PHE A 211 4.16 -2.23 5.11
N ILE A 212 3.86 -1.04 5.62
CA ILE A 212 4.47 0.21 5.17
C ILE A 212 5.30 0.77 6.32
N LYS A 213 6.62 0.87 6.11
CA LYS A 213 7.55 1.35 7.14
C LYS A 213 8.06 2.74 6.80
N MET A 214 8.06 3.61 7.80
CA MET A 214 8.60 4.96 7.71
C MET A 214 9.35 5.33 8.99
N ALA A 215 10.44 6.09 8.87
CA ALA A 215 11.06 6.74 10.02
C ALA A 215 10.49 8.17 10.18
N GLY A 216 10.20 8.60 11.40
CA GLY A 216 9.66 9.94 11.67
C GLY A 216 10.58 11.06 11.21
N SER A 217 11.89 10.81 11.13
CA SER A 217 12.86 11.75 10.57
C SER A 217 12.72 11.95 9.05
N GLU A 218 12.16 10.99 8.31
CA GLU A 218 11.92 11.10 6.86
C GLU A 218 10.80 12.08 6.53
N LEU A 219 9.90 12.32 7.48
CA LEU A 219 8.80 13.29 7.36
C LEU A 219 9.26 14.76 7.53
N VAL A 220 10.51 14.98 7.94
CA VAL A 220 11.07 16.33 8.16
C VAL A 220 11.82 16.79 6.91
N HIS A 221 11.27 17.80 6.24
CA HIS A 221 11.84 18.33 5.00
C HIS A 221 12.16 19.83 5.06
N LYS A 222 13.09 20.25 4.20
CA LYS A 222 13.51 21.66 4.08
C LYS A 222 12.47 22.52 3.35
N PHE A 223 11.69 21.91 2.48
CA PHE A 223 10.68 22.58 1.69
C PHE A 223 9.33 22.53 2.39
N ILE A 224 8.61 23.65 2.31
CA ILE A 224 7.32 23.82 2.96
C ILE A 224 6.27 22.96 2.25
N GLY A 225 5.55 22.15 3.01
CA GLY A 225 4.43 21.32 2.56
C GLY A 225 4.83 19.94 2.05
N GLU A 226 6.12 19.64 1.87
CA GLU A 226 6.55 18.32 1.40
C GLU A 226 6.26 17.22 2.42
N GLY A 227 6.49 17.47 3.71
CA GLY A 227 6.21 16.47 4.75
C GLY A 227 4.71 16.17 4.86
N ALA A 228 3.86 17.21 4.79
CA ALA A 228 2.41 17.02 4.78
C ALA A 228 1.92 16.29 3.52
N LYS A 229 2.51 16.56 2.35
CA LYS A 229 2.20 15.80 1.13
C LYS A 229 2.57 14.33 1.30
N LEU A 230 3.77 14.04 1.79
CA LEU A 230 4.25 12.66 2.00
C LEU A 230 3.33 11.86 2.93
N VAL A 231 2.80 12.48 3.99
CA VAL A 231 1.80 11.84 4.86
C VAL A 231 0.53 11.49 4.09
N ARG A 232 0.01 12.38 3.24
CA ARG A 232 -1.19 12.07 2.42
C ARG A 232 -0.93 10.91 1.48
N ASP A 233 0.18 10.99 0.74
CA ASP A 233 0.56 9.97 -0.22
C ASP A 233 0.77 8.61 0.47
N LEU A 234 1.29 8.58 1.70
CA LEU A 234 1.44 7.37 2.51
C LEU A 234 0.09 6.71 2.82
N PHE A 235 -0.90 7.49 3.25
CA PHE A 235 -2.24 6.98 3.55
C PHE A 235 -2.99 6.60 2.26
N GLU A 236 -2.76 7.29 1.15
CA GLU A 236 -3.30 6.89 -0.16
C GLU A 236 -2.76 5.52 -0.60
N VAL A 237 -1.45 5.29 -0.49
CA VAL A 237 -0.85 3.96 -0.75
C VAL A 237 -1.44 2.89 0.17
N ALA A 238 -1.62 3.21 1.45
CA ALA A 238 -2.21 2.28 2.40
C ALA A 238 -3.67 1.92 2.04
N ARG A 239 -4.47 2.89 1.56
CA ARG A 239 -5.85 2.66 1.08
C ARG A 239 -5.89 1.83 -0.20
N GLU A 240 -4.93 2.03 -1.10
CA GLU A 240 -4.81 1.23 -2.34
C GLU A 240 -4.47 -0.24 -2.05
N HIS A 241 -3.80 -0.53 -0.93
CA HIS A 241 -3.28 -1.85 -0.57
C HIS A 241 -3.89 -2.42 0.72
N GLU A 242 -5.16 -2.11 1.01
CA GLU A 242 -5.88 -2.66 2.16
C GLU A 242 -6.02 -4.19 2.08
N PRO A 243 -5.85 -4.93 3.20
CA PRO A 243 -5.52 -4.46 4.56
C PRO A 243 -4.06 -4.02 4.71
N ALA A 244 -3.81 -2.92 5.44
CA ALA A 244 -2.46 -2.34 5.58
C ALA A 244 -2.10 -1.94 7.02
N VAL A 245 -0.81 -2.05 7.36
CA VAL A 245 -0.23 -1.63 8.64
C VAL A 245 0.88 -0.61 8.38
N ILE A 246 0.69 0.61 8.87
CA ILE A 246 1.66 1.69 8.81
C ILE A 246 2.48 1.69 10.10
N PHE A 247 3.80 1.51 9.97
CA PHE A 247 4.74 1.59 11.09
C PHE A 247 5.59 2.87 11.01
N ILE A 248 5.47 3.72 12.03
CA ILE A 248 6.24 4.97 12.17
C ILE A 248 7.24 4.81 13.32
N ASP A 249 8.52 4.65 13.01
CA ASP A 249 9.58 4.65 14.02
C ASP A 249 9.99 6.09 14.38
N GLU A 250 10.53 6.32 15.57
CA GLU A 250 10.99 7.65 16.04
C GLU A 250 9.95 8.77 15.83
N ILE A 251 8.69 8.52 16.19
CA ILE A 251 7.60 9.49 15.97
C ILE A 251 7.86 10.82 16.69
N ASP A 252 8.69 10.85 17.73
CA ASP A 252 9.11 12.07 18.43
C ASP A 252 9.83 13.09 17.55
N ALA A 253 10.35 12.69 16.38
CA ALA A 253 10.88 13.60 15.37
C ALA A 253 9.83 14.60 14.85
N ILE A 254 8.56 14.18 14.74
CA ILE A 254 7.44 15.01 14.28
C ILE A 254 6.43 15.37 15.37
N ALA A 255 6.39 14.57 16.43
CA ALA A 255 5.38 14.63 17.48
C ALA A 255 5.81 15.41 18.73
N SER A 256 6.96 16.09 18.69
CA SER A 256 7.50 16.76 19.86
C SER A 256 6.65 17.97 20.31
N LYS A 257 6.60 18.19 21.63
CA LYS A 257 5.90 19.33 22.24
C LYS A 257 6.40 20.64 21.68
N ARG A 258 5.48 21.61 21.57
CA ARG A 258 5.77 22.98 21.18
C ARG A 258 6.89 23.56 22.06
N THR A 259 8.04 23.82 21.45
CA THR A 259 9.04 24.69 22.04
C THR A 259 8.70 26.13 21.64
N GLU A 260 8.82 27.10 22.55
CA GLU A 260 8.45 28.51 22.30
C GLU A 260 9.31 29.20 21.23
N SER A 261 10.32 28.51 20.70
CA SER A 261 11.13 28.91 19.57
C SER A 261 10.29 28.96 18.28
N LYS A 262 10.02 30.18 17.80
CA LYS A 262 9.31 30.44 16.55
C LYS A 262 10.24 30.31 15.34
N THR A 263 10.91 29.18 15.19
CA THR A 263 11.79 28.92 14.05
C THR A 263 10.98 28.37 12.88
N SER A 264 11.37 28.72 11.64
CA SER A 264 10.64 28.26 10.43
C SER A 264 10.61 26.74 10.29
N GLY A 265 11.59 26.01 10.85
CA GLY A 265 11.64 24.55 10.84
C GLY A 265 10.57 23.92 11.74
N ASP A 266 10.35 24.47 12.94
CA ASP A 266 9.37 23.95 13.89
C ASP A 266 7.93 24.07 13.36
N ALA A 267 7.67 25.13 12.60
CA ALA A 267 6.38 25.34 11.95
C ALA A 267 6.09 24.29 10.87
N GLU A 268 7.11 23.80 10.17
CA GLU A 268 6.95 22.77 9.14
C GLU A 268 6.67 21.39 9.75
N VAL A 269 7.46 21.01 10.76
CA VAL A 269 7.25 19.78 11.52
C VAL A 269 5.82 19.72 12.10
N GLN A 270 5.33 20.85 12.61
CA GLN A 270 3.96 20.97 13.10
C GLN A 270 2.91 20.78 12.01
N ARG A 271 3.12 21.27 10.79
CA ARG A 271 2.18 21.04 9.68
C ARG A 271 2.11 19.56 9.34
N THR A 272 3.24 18.88 9.27
CA THR A 272 3.30 17.45 9.02
C THR A 272 2.59 16.66 10.13
N MET A 273 2.82 17.03 11.40
CA MET A 273 2.10 16.44 12.53
C MET A 273 0.58 16.65 12.43
N MET A 274 0.14 17.88 12.11
CA MET A 274 -1.30 18.17 11.96
C MET A 274 -1.92 17.39 10.81
N GLN A 275 -1.19 17.19 9.71
CA GLN A 275 -1.65 16.35 8.62
C GLN A 275 -1.79 14.89 9.06
N LEU A 276 -0.80 14.33 9.75
CA LEU A 276 -0.87 12.97 10.31
C LEU A 276 -2.08 12.82 11.23
N LEU A 277 -2.31 13.79 12.10
CA LEU A 277 -3.47 13.82 12.99
C LEU A 277 -4.80 13.92 12.23
N SER A 278 -4.82 14.59 11.08
CA SER A 278 -6.01 14.68 10.22
C SER A 278 -6.32 13.38 9.50
N GLU A 279 -5.28 12.69 8.98
CA GLU A 279 -5.43 11.36 8.37
C GLU A 279 -5.78 10.29 9.40
N MET A 280 -5.32 10.47 10.64
CA MET A 280 -5.86 9.75 11.77
C MET A 280 -7.33 10.18 11.95
N ASP A 281 -7.65 11.32 12.56
CA ASP A 281 -9.02 11.61 12.99
C ASP A 281 -10.13 11.39 11.94
N GLY A 282 -9.86 11.64 10.65
CA GLY A 282 -10.61 11.13 9.50
C GLY A 282 -12.11 11.45 9.47
N PHE A 283 -12.56 12.26 8.50
CA PHE A 283 -14.00 12.38 8.20
C PHE A 283 -14.56 11.19 7.41
N GLU A 284 -13.67 10.37 6.85
CA GLU A 284 -13.96 9.16 6.08
C GLU A 284 -13.51 7.93 6.88
N ASP A 285 -14.24 6.82 6.76
CA ASP A 285 -13.87 5.55 7.38
C ASP A 285 -12.48 5.12 6.88
N ARG A 286 -11.53 4.86 7.79
CA ARG A 286 -10.13 4.51 7.46
C ARG A 286 -9.94 3.13 6.82
N GLY A 287 -11.03 2.44 6.48
CA GLY A 287 -10.97 1.07 5.98
C GLY A 287 -10.24 0.13 6.94
N GLU A 288 -9.46 -0.80 6.38
CA GLU A 288 -8.68 -1.80 7.12
C GLU A 288 -7.21 -1.37 7.34
N ILE A 289 -6.99 -0.09 7.68
CA ILE A 289 -5.66 0.48 7.93
C ILE A 289 -5.37 0.59 9.43
N ARG A 290 -4.21 0.07 9.86
CA ARG A 290 -3.74 0.14 11.25
C ARG A 290 -2.44 0.92 11.36
N ILE A 291 -2.29 1.67 12.45
CA ILE A 291 -1.11 2.49 12.70
C ILE A 291 -0.39 2.00 13.96
N ILE A 292 0.91 1.72 13.83
CA ILE A 292 1.82 1.43 14.92
C ILE A 292 2.90 2.52 14.92
N ALA A 293 3.08 3.22 16.03
CA ALA A 293 4.16 4.18 16.20
C ALA A 293 5.10 3.74 17.32
N ALA A 294 6.39 4.07 17.22
CA ALA A 294 7.37 3.82 18.26
C ALA A 294 8.10 5.11 18.67
N THR A 295 8.38 5.27 19.96
CA THR A 295 9.23 6.35 20.47
C THR A 295 10.11 5.88 21.64
N ASN A 296 11.26 6.53 21.79
CA ASN A 296 12.10 6.41 22.98
C ASN A 296 11.86 7.54 24.00
N ARG A 297 11.15 8.60 23.61
CA ARG A 297 11.00 9.85 24.37
C ARG A 297 9.53 10.22 24.58
N PHE A 298 8.82 9.37 25.31
CA PHE A 298 7.40 9.57 25.59
C PHE A 298 7.09 10.93 26.26
N ASP A 299 8.01 11.39 27.12
CA ASP A 299 7.93 12.67 27.82
C ASP A 299 7.89 13.88 26.89
N MET A 300 8.45 13.75 25.68
CA MET A 300 8.54 14.82 24.69
C MET A 300 7.32 14.90 23.78
N LEU A 301 6.42 13.93 23.79
CA LEU A 301 5.31 13.88 22.84
C LEU A 301 4.19 14.88 23.15
N ASP A 302 3.61 15.46 22.10
CA ASP A 302 2.41 16.30 22.20
C ASP A 302 1.20 15.46 22.63
N ARG A 303 0.45 15.93 23.62
CA ARG A 303 -0.77 15.27 24.13
C ARG A 303 -1.86 15.14 23.08
N ALA A 304 -1.82 15.93 22.00
CA ALA A 304 -2.75 15.82 20.90
C ALA A 304 -2.74 14.39 20.34
N ILE A 305 -1.58 13.79 20.18
CA ILE A 305 -1.40 12.45 19.59
C ILE A 305 -2.01 11.35 20.49
N LEU A 306 -2.07 11.59 21.80
CA LEU A 306 -2.59 10.66 22.79
C LEU A 306 -4.10 10.76 23.02
N ARG A 307 -4.82 11.55 22.22
CA ARG A 307 -6.28 11.70 22.38
C ARG A 307 -7.00 10.46 21.84
N PRO A 308 -8.15 10.09 22.44
CA PRO A 308 -9.00 9.01 21.92
C PRO A 308 -9.34 9.23 20.44
N GLY A 309 -9.33 8.15 19.66
CA GLY A 309 -9.47 8.15 18.20
C GLY A 309 -8.13 8.23 17.44
N ARG A 310 -7.00 8.33 18.14
CA ARG A 310 -5.65 8.39 17.55
C ARG A 310 -4.82 7.19 17.96
N PHE A 311 -3.93 7.36 18.94
CA PHE A 311 -3.24 6.25 19.58
C PHE A 311 -4.01 5.85 20.84
N ASP A 312 -5.00 4.99 20.65
CA ASP A 312 -5.88 4.51 21.72
C ASP A 312 -5.16 3.58 22.70
N ARG A 313 -4.12 2.89 22.22
CA ARG A 313 -3.32 1.96 23.02
C ARG A 313 -1.90 2.47 23.20
N LEU A 314 -1.52 2.62 24.46
CA LEU A 314 -0.18 3.04 24.89
C LEU A 314 0.47 1.83 25.55
N ILE A 315 1.45 1.24 24.89
CA ILE A 315 2.11 0.03 25.37
C ILE A 315 3.54 0.37 25.75
N GLU A 316 3.84 0.21 27.04
CA GLU A 316 5.18 0.35 27.57
C GLU A 316 5.97 -0.91 27.25
N VAL A 317 7.15 -0.75 26.65
CA VAL A 317 8.11 -1.82 26.40
C VAL A 317 9.28 -1.64 27.38
N PRO A 318 9.19 -2.25 28.58
CA PRO A 318 10.16 -2.07 29.63
C PRO A 318 11.49 -2.77 29.30
N LYS A 319 12.50 -2.56 30.16
CA LYS A 319 13.69 -3.41 30.16
C LYS A 319 13.30 -4.84 30.59
N PRO A 320 13.93 -5.88 30.01
CA PRO A 320 13.61 -7.26 30.36
C PRO A 320 13.96 -7.57 31.83
N ASN A 321 13.11 -8.35 32.49
CA ASN A 321 13.40 -8.96 33.79
C ASN A 321 14.43 -10.09 33.64
N ALA A 322 14.82 -10.75 34.76
CA ALA A 322 15.81 -11.83 34.71
C ALA A 322 15.38 -12.98 33.79
N GLU A 323 14.14 -13.46 33.93
CA GLU A 323 13.57 -14.50 33.05
C GLU A 323 13.57 -14.08 31.57
N GLY A 324 13.18 -12.84 31.29
CA GLY A 324 13.19 -12.27 29.94
C GLY A 324 14.61 -12.19 29.36
N ARG A 325 15.61 -11.81 30.16
CA ARG A 325 17.02 -11.80 29.73
C ARG A 325 17.52 -13.21 29.43
N GLU A 326 17.17 -14.19 30.25
CA GLU A 326 17.51 -15.60 30.01
C GLU A 326 16.98 -16.06 28.64
N ILE A 327 15.70 -15.80 28.35
CA ILE A 327 15.09 -16.13 27.06
C ILE A 327 15.81 -15.40 25.91
N ILE A 328 16.16 -14.12 26.08
CA ILE A 328 16.88 -13.35 25.06
C ILE A 328 18.28 -13.94 24.81
N PHE A 329 19.01 -14.35 25.85
CA PHE A 329 20.28 -15.06 25.71
C PHE A 329 20.12 -16.36 24.93
N GLN A 330 19.10 -17.17 25.27
CA GLN A 330 18.80 -18.40 24.56
C GLN A 330 18.51 -18.15 23.08
N ILE A 331 17.70 -17.13 22.75
CA ILE A 331 17.36 -16.75 21.36
C ILE A 331 18.63 -16.38 20.58
N HIS A 332 19.48 -15.52 21.13
CA HIS A 332 20.67 -15.05 20.41
C HIS A 332 21.78 -16.09 20.30
N THR A 333 21.79 -17.09 21.19
CA THR A 333 22.77 -18.18 21.17
C THR A 333 22.34 -19.42 20.38
N ARG A 334 21.09 -19.50 19.87
CA ARG A 334 20.58 -20.66 19.10
C ARG A 334 21.50 -21.12 17.96
N ASN A 335 22.20 -20.18 17.32
CA ASN A 335 23.09 -20.44 16.17
C ASN A 335 24.58 -20.41 16.56
N MET A 336 24.90 -20.27 17.84
CA MET A 336 26.26 -20.17 18.35
C MET A 336 26.71 -21.52 18.92
N ASN A 337 28.01 -21.83 18.81
CA ASN A 337 28.57 -23.01 19.45
C ASN A 337 28.92 -22.68 20.91
N VAL A 338 27.97 -22.89 21.80
CA VAL A 338 28.09 -22.59 23.24
C VAL A 338 28.35 -23.88 24.01
N ALA A 339 29.25 -23.83 24.98
CA ALA A 339 29.55 -24.97 25.85
C ALA A 339 28.34 -25.37 26.72
N ASP A 340 28.23 -26.67 27.01
CA ASP A 340 27.13 -27.23 27.83
C ASP A 340 27.10 -26.71 29.28
N ASP A 341 28.19 -26.10 29.75
CA ASP A 341 28.35 -25.54 31.11
C ASP A 341 27.89 -24.08 31.24
N VAL A 342 27.32 -23.50 30.19
CA VAL A 342 26.80 -22.13 30.22
C VAL A 342 25.39 -22.09 30.83
N GLU A 343 25.30 -21.51 32.02
CA GLU A 343 24.04 -21.30 32.73
C GLU A 343 23.46 -19.91 32.40
N PHE A 344 22.49 -19.86 31.48
CA PHE A 344 21.85 -18.59 31.08
C PHE A 344 21.08 -17.90 32.21
N GLU A 345 20.57 -18.66 33.17
CA GLU A 345 19.90 -18.12 34.37
C GLU A 345 20.90 -17.28 35.21
N GLU A 346 22.12 -17.77 35.39
CA GLU A 346 23.18 -17.05 36.12
C GLU A 346 23.62 -15.80 35.33
N LEU A 347 23.83 -15.91 34.01
CA LEU A 347 24.15 -14.75 33.17
C LEU A 347 23.06 -13.68 33.19
N ALA A 348 21.79 -14.10 33.16
CA ALA A 348 20.67 -13.20 33.21
C ALA A 348 20.57 -12.47 34.57
N ALA A 349 20.94 -13.13 35.67
CA ALA A 349 21.03 -12.51 36.98
C ALA A 349 22.19 -11.52 37.08
N GLU A 350 23.37 -11.84 36.52
CA GLU A 350 24.55 -10.96 36.49
C GLU A 350 24.37 -9.74 35.58
N ALA A 351 23.67 -9.89 34.44
CA ALA A 351 23.39 -8.84 33.47
C ALA A 351 22.25 -7.91 33.89
N GLU A 352 22.30 -7.38 35.12
CA GLU A 352 21.24 -6.51 35.64
C GLU A 352 21.09 -5.23 34.79
N ASN A 353 19.85 -4.81 34.56
CA ASN A 353 19.50 -3.62 33.77
C ASN A 353 19.92 -3.61 32.29
N ALA A 354 20.45 -4.72 31.77
CA ALA A 354 20.75 -4.89 30.35
C ALA A 354 19.45 -4.85 29.52
N SER A 355 19.46 -4.07 28.44
CA SER A 355 18.42 -4.09 27.41
C SER A 355 18.58 -5.31 26.49
N GLY A 356 17.57 -5.62 25.67
CA GLY A 356 17.69 -6.70 24.69
C GLY A 356 18.83 -6.46 23.68
N ALA A 357 19.07 -5.20 23.32
CA ALA A 357 20.22 -4.82 22.50
C ALA A 357 21.57 -5.08 23.21
N ASP A 358 21.65 -4.80 24.52
CA ASP A 358 22.85 -5.08 25.31
C ASP A 358 23.11 -6.58 25.38
N VAL A 359 22.09 -7.40 25.64
CA VAL A 359 22.23 -8.87 25.66
C VAL A 359 22.72 -9.41 24.32
N LYS A 360 22.20 -8.88 23.20
CA LYS A 360 22.70 -9.21 21.86
C LYS A 360 24.18 -8.82 21.67
N ALA A 361 24.56 -7.65 22.17
CA ALA A 361 25.95 -7.20 22.13
C ALA A 361 26.86 -8.12 22.95
N ILE A 362 26.43 -8.52 24.17
CA ILE A 362 27.15 -9.48 25.03
C ILE A 362 27.39 -10.79 24.27
N CYS A 363 26.36 -11.35 23.62
CA CYS A 363 26.51 -12.59 22.85
C CYS A 363 27.52 -12.44 21.70
N THR A 364 27.49 -11.31 21.00
CA THR A 364 28.40 -11.04 19.88
C THR A 364 29.84 -10.90 20.35
N GLU A 365 30.06 -10.16 21.44
CA GLU A 365 31.38 -9.96 22.03
C GLU A 365 31.94 -11.24 22.65
N ALA A 366 31.10 -12.07 23.29
CA ALA A 366 31.50 -13.38 23.80
C ALA A 366 32.01 -14.29 22.67
N GLY A 367 31.34 -14.30 21.51
CA GLY A 367 31.83 -14.97 20.31
C GLY A 367 33.17 -14.42 19.83
N MET A 368 33.38 -13.11 19.92
CA MET A 368 34.64 -12.48 19.53
C MET A 368 35.80 -12.82 20.49
N PHE A 369 35.55 -12.97 21.79
CA PHE A 369 36.54 -13.45 22.75
C PHE A 369 36.97 -14.89 22.45
N ALA A 370 36.01 -15.79 22.20
CA ALA A 370 36.31 -17.16 21.80
C ALA A 370 37.16 -17.21 20.51
N ILE A 371 36.81 -16.42 19.49
CA ILE A 371 37.57 -16.34 18.24
C ILE A 371 38.97 -15.78 18.47
N ARG A 372 39.13 -14.75 19.33
CA ARG A 372 40.43 -14.15 19.65
C ARG A 372 41.38 -15.15 20.32
N ASP A 373 40.83 -16.07 21.10
CA ASP A 373 41.57 -17.15 21.74
C ASP A 373 41.72 -18.40 20.85
N GLU A 374 41.38 -18.29 19.56
CA GLU A 374 41.42 -19.39 18.59
C GLU A 374 40.53 -20.59 18.99
N ARG A 375 39.48 -20.34 19.80
CA ARG A 375 38.49 -21.34 20.21
C ARG A 375 37.28 -21.31 19.28
N THR A 376 36.66 -22.48 19.12
CA THR A 376 35.42 -22.66 18.34
C THR A 376 34.18 -22.75 19.22
N GLU A 377 34.36 -22.78 20.54
CA GLU A 377 33.32 -22.94 21.55
C GLU A 377 33.38 -21.78 22.54
N ILE A 378 32.21 -21.20 22.81
CA ILE A 378 32.03 -20.06 23.72
C ILE A 378 31.73 -20.58 25.12
N ARG A 379 32.46 -20.08 26.11
CA ARG A 379 32.35 -20.49 27.50
C ARG A 379 31.73 -19.40 28.36
N MET A 380 31.32 -19.76 29.57
CA MET A 380 30.75 -18.82 30.55
C MET A 380 31.65 -17.59 30.80
N GLU A 381 32.96 -17.79 30.86
CA GLU A 381 33.94 -16.71 31.05
C GLU A 381 33.92 -15.66 29.92
N ASP A 382 33.62 -16.07 28.68
CA ASP A 382 33.54 -15.16 27.53
C ASP A 382 32.36 -14.20 27.65
N PHE A 383 31.20 -14.71 28.13
CA PHE A 383 30.02 -13.89 28.39
C PHE A 383 30.26 -12.89 29.53
N ARG A 384 30.95 -13.31 30.59
CA ARG A 384 31.31 -12.43 31.71
C ARG A 384 32.28 -11.32 31.25
N ASN A 385 33.32 -11.68 30.51
CA ASN A 385 34.27 -10.72 29.94
C ASN A 385 33.58 -9.73 28.97
N ALA A 386 32.61 -10.21 28.19
CA ALA A 386 31.80 -9.37 27.31
C ALA A 386 30.92 -8.40 28.09
N TRP A 387 30.31 -8.85 29.18
CA TRP A 387 29.51 -7.99 30.04
C TRP A 387 30.34 -6.89 30.70
N GLU A 388 31.50 -7.24 31.27
CA GLU A 388 32.42 -6.26 31.86
C GLU A 388 32.87 -5.20 30.85
N LYS A 389 33.20 -5.62 29.62
CA LYS A 389 33.57 -4.70 28.55
C LYS A 389 32.45 -3.72 28.21
N ILE A 390 31.22 -4.21 28.06
CA ILE A 390 30.06 -3.37 27.71
C ILE A 390 29.71 -2.41 28.84
N GLN A 391 29.84 -2.83 30.11
CA GLN A 391 29.67 -1.91 31.24
C GLN A 391 30.70 -0.78 31.22
N ALA A 392 31.98 -1.08 30.97
CA ALA A 392 33.03 -0.07 30.89
C ALA A 392 32.78 0.95 29.76
N GLU A 393 32.33 0.49 28.59
CA GLU A 393 31.99 1.38 27.47
C GLU A 393 30.79 2.30 27.78
N ASN A 394 29.77 1.77 28.47
CA ASN A 394 28.61 2.55 28.89
C ASN A 394 28.96 3.61 29.95
N GLU A 395 29.83 3.27 30.91
CA GLU A 395 30.33 4.23 31.90
C GLU A 395 31.14 5.36 31.24
N ASP A 396 32.02 5.02 30.28
CA ASP A 396 32.80 6.01 29.54
C ASP A 396 31.92 6.95 28.69
N GLU A 397 30.81 6.44 28.11
CA GLU A 397 29.83 7.25 27.39
C GLU A 397 29.06 8.23 28.31
N GLU A 398 28.62 7.78 29.49
CA GLU A 398 27.92 8.64 30.45
C GLU A 398 28.83 9.74 30.99
N VAL A 399 30.10 9.41 31.24
CA VAL A 399 31.14 10.36 31.61
C VAL A 399 31.33 11.38 30.48
N SER A 400 31.48 10.94 29.23
CA SER A 400 31.63 11.84 28.07
C SER A 400 30.44 12.79 27.87
N LYS A 401 29.20 12.30 28.00
CA LYS A 401 27.97 13.11 27.91
C LYS A 401 27.80 14.12 29.06
N THR A 402 28.40 13.85 30.22
CA THR A 402 28.37 14.77 31.37
C THR A 402 29.41 15.89 31.26
N PHE A 403 30.48 15.67 30.50
CA PHE A 403 31.56 16.64 30.26
C PHE A 403 31.43 17.43 28.94
N ALA A 404 30.46 17.08 28.09
CA ALA A 404 30.08 17.82 26.87
C ALA A 404 28.89 18.73 27.14
#